data_AF-A0A5B7DEB3-F1
#
_entry.id   AF-A0A5B7DEB3-F1
#
_cell.length_a   1.000
_cell.length_b   1.000
_cell.length_c   1.000
_cell.angle_alpha   90.00
_cell.angle_beta   90.00
_cell.angle_gamma   90.00
#
_symmetry.space_group_name_H-M   'P 1'
#
loop_
_entity.id
_entity.type
_entity.pdbx_description
1 polymer ?
#
loop_
_entity_poly.entity_id
_entity_poly.type
_entity_poly.pdbx_seq_one_letter_code
_entity_poly.pdbx_strand_id
1 'polypeptide(L)'
;MAGVRVDCFVVVLVVMVVMVAGVLDVIVIIIVTTHITLSYQYTSLKTEMLQVYSSARVCDFNQPAKCDQTLSADLSRMMKSSREYQELAHVWRAWRDNTGRKMRPYFSQLVTLANRAAQLNGFDNRADQWQAKYNSNGNFTSVLSEIFQQLAPLYQQLHAYVRRKLREQYGETHISRKGPIPAHLLGSMWGQRWEDIYPLVKPYPLKPSLDITQEMKAQGYTVRKMFELADDFFVSLNMTRLPTSFWRNSLFVRPSDRKVLCQASAWDFCNGKDYR
;
A
#
# COMPACT_ATOMS: atom_id res chain seq x y z
N MET A 1 -76.23 -38.04 -4.30
CA MET A 1 -75.48 -37.32 -5.33
C MET A 1 -75.52 -35.84 -4.98
N ALA A 2 -74.50 -35.33 -4.30
CA ALA A 2 -74.33 -33.90 -4.04
C ALA A 2 -72.96 -33.52 -4.60
N GLY A 3 -72.96 -32.74 -5.68
CA GLY A 3 -71.76 -32.25 -6.35
C GLY A 3 -71.15 -31.10 -5.57
N VAL A 4 -69.85 -31.20 -5.27
CA VAL A 4 -69.06 -30.12 -4.69
C VAL A 4 -68.55 -29.26 -5.85
N ARG A 5 -69.01 -28.00 -5.92
CA ARG A 5 -68.36 -26.94 -6.69
C ARG A 5 -67.07 -26.57 -5.96
N VAL A 6 -65.93 -26.78 -6.59
CA VAL A 6 -64.63 -26.29 -6.12
C VAL A 6 -64.44 -24.88 -6.70
N ASP A 7 -64.39 -23.89 -5.82
CA ASP A 7 -64.19 -22.48 -6.15
C ASP A 7 -62.84 -22.24 -6.85
N CYS A 8 -62.88 -21.68 -8.06
CA CYS A 8 -61.72 -21.23 -8.84
C CYS A 8 -60.86 -20.15 -8.15
N PHE A 9 -61.30 -19.59 -7.02
CA PHE A 9 -60.62 -18.48 -6.36
C PHE A 9 -59.44 -18.92 -5.46
N VAL A 10 -59.45 -20.16 -4.96
CA VAL A 10 -58.41 -20.67 -4.04
C VAL A 10 -57.16 -21.15 -4.79
N VAL A 11 -57.31 -21.61 -6.04
CA VAL A 11 -56.19 -22.12 -6.85
C VAL A 11 -55.29 -20.98 -7.34
N VAL A 12 -55.84 -19.79 -7.61
CA VAL A 12 -55.05 -18.63 -8.10
C VAL A 12 -54.16 -18.05 -7.00
N LEU A 13 -54.62 -18.04 -5.75
CA LEU A 13 -53.85 -17.50 -4.62
C LEU A 13 -52.66 -18.41 -4.27
N VAL A 14 -52.85 -19.74 -4.31
CA VAL A 14 -51.77 -20.71 -4.02
C VAL A 14 -50.72 -20.71 -5.12
N VAL A 15 -51.11 -20.57 -6.40
CA VAL A 15 -50.15 -20.46 -7.52
C VAL A 15 -49.38 -19.14 -7.48
N MET A 16 -50.00 -18.01 -7.11
CA MET A 16 -49.28 -16.74 -6.91
C MET A 16 -48.30 -16.81 -5.73
N VAL A 17 -48.67 -17.41 -4.60
CA VAL A 17 -47.78 -17.51 -3.43
C VAL A 17 -46.60 -18.44 -3.71
N VAL A 18 -46.80 -19.54 -4.44
CA VAL A 18 -45.71 -20.47 -4.84
C VAL A 18 -44.80 -19.85 -5.91
N MET A 19 -45.35 -19.09 -6.88
CA MET A 19 -44.53 -18.32 -7.82
C MET A 19 -43.73 -17.22 -7.12
N VAL A 20 -44.33 -16.49 -6.17
CA VAL A 20 -43.65 -15.42 -5.44
C VAL A 20 -42.54 -15.98 -4.56
N ALA A 21 -42.75 -17.11 -3.87
CA ALA A 21 -41.70 -17.79 -3.09
C ALA A 21 -40.55 -18.30 -3.98
N GLY A 22 -40.85 -18.96 -5.10
CA GLY A 22 -39.82 -19.43 -6.05
C GLY A 22 -39.08 -18.28 -6.75
N VAL A 23 -39.75 -17.15 -7.02
CA VAL A 23 -39.12 -15.94 -7.57
C VAL A 23 -38.26 -15.25 -6.53
N LEU A 24 -38.67 -15.19 -5.25
CA LEU A 24 -37.84 -14.68 -4.17
C LEU A 24 -36.58 -15.53 -3.96
N ASP A 25 -36.69 -16.86 -3.98
CA ASP A 25 -35.53 -17.75 -3.85
C ASP A 25 -34.59 -17.60 -5.06
N VAL A 26 -35.11 -17.50 -6.28
CA VAL A 26 -34.30 -17.25 -7.49
C VAL A 26 -33.65 -15.86 -7.44
N ILE A 27 -34.37 -14.83 -6.99
CA ILE A 27 -33.82 -13.48 -6.82
C ILE A 27 -32.71 -13.48 -5.76
N VAL A 28 -32.90 -14.13 -4.63
CA VAL A 28 -31.88 -14.27 -3.58
C VAL A 28 -30.67 -15.04 -4.10
N ILE A 29 -30.87 -16.15 -4.81
CA ILE A 29 -29.78 -16.92 -5.44
C ILE A 29 -29.03 -16.07 -6.48
N ILE A 30 -29.75 -15.32 -7.33
CA ILE A 30 -29.13 -14.43 -8.31
C ILE A 30 -28.34 -13.32 -7.60
N ILE A 31 -28.93 -12.64 -6.61
CA ILE A 31 -28.27 -11.59 -5.83
C ILE A 31 -27.01 -12.15 -5.17
N VAL A 32 -27.12 -13.25 -4.43
CA VAL A 32 -25.99 -13.91 -3.74
C VAL A 32 -24.91 -14.35 -4.73
N THR A 33 -25.28 -14.99 -5.83
CA THR A 33 -24.32 -15.46 -6.86
C THR A 33 -23.64 -14.28 -7.56
N THR A 34 -24.36 -13.20 -7.84
CA THR A 34 -23.81 -11.99 -8.47
C THR A 34 -22.85 -11.28 -7.51
N HIS A 35 -23.20 -11.18 -6.22
CA HIS A 35 -22.31 -10.62 -5.20
C HIS A 35 -21.07 -11.47 -4.95
N ILE A 36 -21.19 -12.79 -4.94
CA ILE A 36 -20.06 -13.73 -4.83
C ILE A 36 -19.14 -13.58 -6.05
N THR A 37 -19.69 -13.52 -7.26
CA THR A 37 -18.92 -13.35 -8.49
C THR A 37 -18.17 -12.02 -8.53
N LEU A 38 -18.85 -10.93 -8.12
CA LEU A 38 -18.24 -9.60 -7.99
C LEU A 38 -17.07 -9.60 -6.98
N SER A 39 -17.28 -10.19 -5.81
CA SER A 39 -16.27 -10.30 -4.76
C SER A 39 -15.06 -11.13 -5.19
N TYR A 40 -15.31 -12.25 -5.88
CA TYR A 40 -14.25 -13.10 -6.43
C TYR A 40 -13.42 -12.38 -7.49
N GLN A 41 -14.07 -11.73 -8.47
CA GLN A 41 -13.37 -10.96 -9.51
C GLN A 41 -12.53 -9.84 -8.91
N TYR A 42 -13.09 -9.09 -7.94
CA TYR A 42 -12.39 -8.02 -7.24
C TYR A 42 -11.14 -8.53 -6.49
N THR A 43 -11.27 -9.67 -5.81
CA THR A 43 -10.16 -10.29 -5.06
C THR A 43 -9.10 -10.84 -6.02
N SER A 44 -9.52 -11.48 -7.11
CA SER A 44 -8.64 -11.99 -8.17
C SER A 44 -7.79 -10.86 -8.77
N LEU A 45 -8.39 -9.74 -9.18
CA LEU A 45 -7.66 -8.59 -9.73
C LEU A 45 -6.63 -8.02 -8.75
N LYS A 46 -6.94 -7.97 -7.45
CA LYS A 46 -5.97 -7.56 -6.42
C LYS A 46 -4.79 -8.51 -6.34
N THR A 47 -5.07 -9.82 -6.32
CA THR A 47 -4.04 -10.86 -6.26
C THR A 47 -3.13 -10.78 -7.49
N GLU A 48 -3.68 -10.60 -8.69
CA GLU A 48 -2.91 -10.43 -9.92
C GLU A 48 -1.99 -9.21 -9.87
N MET A 49 -2.51 -8.06 -9.42
CA MET A 49 -1.68 -6.85 -9.25
C MET A 49 -0.57 -7.04 -8.21
N LEU A 50 -0.87 -7.68 -7.07
CA LEU A 50 0.11 -8.00 -6.03
C LEU A 50 1.18 -8.98 -6.55
N GLN A 51 0.79 -9.95 -7.36
CA GLN A 51 1.70 -10.89 -8.00
C GLN A 51 2.62 -10.18 -8.98
N VAL A 52 2.11 -9.31 -9.84
CA VAL A 52 2.93 -8.48 -10.75
C VAL A 52 3.93 -7.66 -9.95
N TYR A 53 3.49 -6.99 -8.88
CA TYR A 53 4.35 -6.15 -8.06
C TYR A 53 5.45 -6.94 -7.33
N SER A 54 5.11 -8.06 -6.70
CA SER A 54 6.04 -8.86 -5.88
C SER A 54 7.01 -9.72 -6.71
N SER A 55 6.57 -10.18 -7.88
CA SER A 55 7.38 -11.00 -8.79
C SER A 55 8.21 -10.18 -9.78
N ALA A 56 7.97 -8.87 -9.89
CA ALA A 56 8.70 -8.01 -10.81
C ALA A 56 10.22 -8.10 -10.59
N ARG A 57 10.92 -8.18 -11.72
CA ARG A 57 12.38 -8.16 -11.82
C ARG A 57 12.81 -7.04 -12.75
N VAL A 58 13.98 -6.49 -12.50
CA VAL A 58 14.60 -5.45 -13.34
C VAL A 58 15.98 -5.93 -13.76
N CYS A 59 16.36 -5.62 -15.00
CA CYS A 59 17.68 -5.94 -15.51
C CYS A 59 18.70 -4.90 -15.05
N ASP A 60 19.89 -5.38 -14.69
CA ASP A 60 20.99 -4.55 -14.22
C ASP A 60 21.40 -3.50 -15.28
N PHE A 61 21.81 -2.32 -14.82
CA PHE A 61 22.19 -1.21 -15.68
C PHE A 61 23.48 -1.51 -16.48
N ASN A 62 24.47 -2.11 -15.83
CA ASN A 62 25.77 -2.41 -16.43
C ASN A 62 25.79 -3.79 -17.10
N GLN A 63 24.92 -4.71 -16.68
CA GLN A 63 24.82 -6.07 -17.21
C GLN A 63 23.40 -6.41 -17.65
N PRO A 64 22.99 -6.01 -18.87
CA PRO A 64 21.61 -6.20 -19.34
C PRO A 64 21.12 -7.65 -19.36
N ALA A 65 22.03 -8.63 -19.42
CA ALA A 65 21.70 -10.06 -19.34
C ALA A 65 21.25 -10.52 -17.94
N LYS A 66 21.57 -9.75 -16.89
CA LYS A 66 21.25 -10.07 -15.50
C LYS A 66 19.93 -9.43 -15.10
N CYS A 67 18.84 -10.21 -15.10
CA CYS A 67 17.47 -9.76 -14.85
C CYS A 67 16.83 -10.38 -13.60
N ASP A 68 17.58 -10.41 -12.50
CA ASP A 68 17.17 -11.02 -11.22
C ASP A 68 16.92 -9.99 -10.11
N GLN A 69 17.14 -8.69 -10.36
CA GLN A 69 17.06 -7.66 -9.33
C GLN A 69 15.62 -7.43 -8.85
N THR A 70 15.45 -7.37 -7.53
CA THR A 70 14.15 -7.27 -6.87
C THR A 70 13.99 -5.95 -6.11
N LEU A 71 12.76 -5.48 -5.95
CA LEU A 71 12.49 -4.23 -5.24
C LEU A 71 13.01 -4.23 -3.81
N SER A 72 12.73 -5.28 -3.03
CA SER A 72 13.01 -5.32 -1.59
C SER A 72 14.49 -5.52 -1.25
N ALA A 73 15.28 -6.14 -2.13
CA ALA A 73 16.69 -6.42 -1.88
C ALA A 73 17.64 -5.46 -2.60
N ASP A 74 17.37 -5.17 -3.88
CA ASP A 74 18.37 -4.60 -4.78
C ASP A 74 17.97 -3.17 -5.16
N LEU A 75 16.77 -3.00 -5.73
CA LEU A 75 16.36 -1.69 -6.25
C LEU A 75 16.22 -0.66 -5.12
N SER A 76 15.64 -1.04 -3.98
CA SER A 76 15.54 -0.14 -2.83
C SER A 76 16.92 0.27 -2.32
N ARG A 77 17.91 -0.63 -2.37
CA ARG A 77 19.28 -0.31 -1.96
C ARG A 77 19.93 0.66 -2.94
N MET A 78 19.81 0.39 -4.24
CA MET A 78 20.34 1.26 -5.29
C MET A 78 19.74 2.66 -5.25
N MET A 79 18.41 2.78 -5.11
CA MET A 79 17.75 4.09 -4.99
C MET A 79 18.24 4.88 -3.77
N LYS A 80 18.67 4.21 -2.70
CA LYS A 80 19.18 4.85 -1.47
C LYS A 80 20.65 5.26 -1.57
N SER A 81 21.50 4.39 -2.10
CA SER A 81 22.96 4.55 -2.05
C SER A 81 23.60 5.07 -3.34
N SER A 82 23.04 4.74 -4.51
CA SER A 82 23.62 5.17 -5.78
C SER A 82 23.54 6.69 -5.92
N ARG A 83 24.55 7.26 -6.56
CA ARG A 83 24.66 8.69 -6.89
C ARG A 83 24.86 8.92 -8.37
N GLU A 84 24.72 7.88 -9.19
CA GLU A 84 24.84 7.98 -10.63
C GLU A 84 23.46 8.28 -11.25
N TYR A 85 23.36 9.39 -11.98
CA TYR A 85 22.09 9.86 -12.54
C TYR A 85 21.46 8.81 -13.48
N GLN A 86 22.27 8.22 -14.37
CA GLN A 86 21.77 7.29 -15.39
C GLN A 86 21.32 5.95 -14.78
N GLU A 87 22.06 5.43 -13.80
CA GLU A 87 21.67 4.21 -13.08
C GLU A 87 20.33 4.40 -12.36
N LEU A 88 20.18 5.50 -11.61
CA LEU A 88 18.92 5.83 -10.92
C LEU A 88 17.76 6.01 -11.90
N ALA A 89 17.99 6.70 -13.03
CA ALA A 89 16.98 6.90 -14.06
C ALA A 89 16.55 5.57 -14.72
N HIS A 90 17.51 4.68 -15.01
CA HIS A 90 17.26 3.34 -15.54
C HIS A 90 16.40 2.51 -14.59
N VAL A 91 16.84 2.36 -13.32
CA VAL A 91 16.14 1.57 -12.31
C VAL A 91 14.72 2.10 -12.08
N TRP A 92 14.55 3.42 -11.96
CA TRP A 92 13.25 4.06 -11.74
C TRP A 92 12.28 3.83 -12.90
N ARG A 93 12.78 3.89 -14.14
CA ARG A 93 11.99 3.67 -15.36
C ARG A 93 11.65 2.20 -15.55
N ALA A 94 12.65 1.33 -15.49
CA ALA A 94 12.49 -0.10 -15.68
C ALA A 94 11.53 -0.71 -14.65
N TRP A 95 11.57 -0.25 -13.39
CA TRP A 95 10.60 -0.66 -12.37
C TRP A 95 9.15 -0.34 -12.80
N ARG A 96 8.91 0.87 -13.31
CA ARG A 96 7.57 1.32 -13.76
C ARG A 96 7.12 0.61 -15.03
N ASP A 97 8.04 0.31 -15.93
CA ASP A 97 7.76 -0.47 -17.14
C ASP A 97 7.39 -1.92 -16.79
N ASN A 98 8.07 -2.52 -15.81
CA ASN A 98 7.83 -3.91 -15.41
C ASN A 98 6.65 -4.09 -14.44
N THR A 99 6.18 -3.02 -13.80
CA THR A 99 5.03 -3.06 -12.88
C THR A 99 3.85 -2.24 -13.39
N GLY A 100 3.97 -0.91 -13.39
CA GLY A 100 2.89 0.03 -13.70
C GLY A 100 2.21 -0.24 -15.04
N ARG A 101 2.97 -0.49 -16.13
CA ARG A 101 2.38 -0.82 -17.43
C ARG A 101 1.55 -2.10 -17.40
N LYS A 102 2.03 -3.13 -16.71
CA LYS A 102 1.35 -4.43 -16.56
C LYS A 102 0.13 -4.35 -15.64
N MET A 103 0.18 -3.50 -14.60
CA MET A 103 -0.92 -3.33 -13.65
C MET A 103 -2.08 -2.48 -14.19
N ARG A 104 -1.83 -1.58 -15.16
CA ARG A 104 -2.83 -0.66 -15.71
C ARG A 104 -4.17 -1.30 -16.11
N PRO A 105 -4.23 -2.38 -16.92
CA PRO A 105 -5.51 -2.98 -17.30
C PRO A 105 -6.30 -3.54 -16.10
N TYR A 106 -5.61 -4.20 -15.16
CA TYR A 106 -6.23 -4.73 -13.95
C TYR A 106 -6.76 -3.62 -13.04
N PHE A 107 -5.99 -2.54 -12.86
CA PHE A 107 -6.40 -1.41 -12.05
C PHE A 107 -7.65 -0.71 -12.60
N SER A 108 -7.74 -0.55 -13.93
CA SER A 108 -8.94 0.01 -14.57
C SER A 108 -10.20 -0.79 -14.25
N GLN A 109 -10.13 -2.12 -14.39
CA GLN A 109 -11.24 -3.00 -14.03
C GLN A 109 -11.55 -2.97 -12.53
N LEU A 110 -10.50 -2.96 -11.70
CA LEU A 110 -10.64 -2.90 -10.24
C LEU A 110 -11.38 -1.65 -9.79
N VAL A 111 -11.11 -0.48 -10.40
CA VAL A 111 -11.81 0.78 -10.10
C VAL A 111 -13.31 0.68 -10.44
N THR A 112 -13.64 0.13 -11.61
CA THR A 112 -15.05 -0.07 -12.01
C THR A 112 -15.79 -0.97 -11.02
N LEU A 113 -15.20 -2.12 -10.66
CA LEU A 113 -15.80 -3.04 -9.70
C LEU A 113 -15.88 -2.43 -8.29
N ALA A 114 -14.86 -1.68 -7.87
CA ALA A 114 -14.85 -1.01 -6.57
C ALA A 114 -15.95 0.05 -6.45
N ASN A 115 -16.17 0.84 -7.50
CA ASN A 115 -17.25 1.83 -7.53
C ASN A 115 -18.61 1.15 -7.54
N ARG A 116 -18.79 0.07 -8.32
CA ARG A 116 -20.03 -0.70 -8.32
C ARG A 116 -20.32 -1.28 -6.93
N ALA A 117 -19.31 -1.85 -6.27
CA ALA A 117 -19.43 -2.36 -4.91
C ALA A 117 -19.81 -1.25 -3.92
N ALA A 118 -19.24 -0.05 -4.05
CA ALA A 118 -19.59 1.09 -3.20
C ALA A 118 -21.06 1.51 -3.37
N GLN A 119 -21.54 1.60 -4.62
CA GLN A 119 -22.94 1.92 -4.95
C GLN A 119 -23.93 0.90 -4.39
N LEU A 120 -23.60 -0.39 -4.43
CA LEU A 120 -24.42 -1.45 -3.82
C LEU A 120 -24.49 -1.34 -2.29
N ASN A 121 -23.55 -0.61 -1.66
CA ASN A 121 -23.54 -0.32 -0.23
C ASN A 121 -24.04 1.09 0.11
N GLY A 122 -24.69 1.78 -0.84
CA GLY A 122 -25.29 3.10 -0.61
C GLY A 122 -24.32 4.28 -0.65
N PHE A 123 -23.10 4.09 -1.14
CA PHE A 123 -22.12 5.17 -1.34
C PHE A 123 -22.09 5.62 -2.81
N ASP A 124 -21.74 6.87 -3.08
CA ASP A 124 -21.69 7.37 -4.46
C ASP A 124 -20.62 6.66 -5.30
N ASN A 125 -19.47 6.42 -4.67
CA ASN A 125 -18.30 5.78 -5.28
C ASN A 125 -17.34 5.25 -4.20
N ARG A 126 -16.24 4.62 -4.64
CA ARG A 126 -15.26 4.03 -3.72
C ARG A 126 -14.55 5.07 -2.83
N ALA A 127 -14.35 6.29 -3.31
CA ALA A 127 -13.69 7.33 -2.53
C ALA A 127 -14.58 7.81 -1.38
N ASP A 128 -15.87 7.98 -1.62
CA ASP A 128 -16.88 8.30 -0.60
C ASP A 128 -16.91 7.22 0.50
N GLN A 129 -16.98 5.94 0.09
CA GLN A 129 -16.90 4.80 1.01
C GLN A 129 -15.61 4.78 1.87
N TRP A 130 -14.47 5.22 1.32
CA TRP A 130 -13.23 5.33 2.10
C TRP A 130 -13.26 6.47 3.11
N GLN A 131 -13.83 7.61 2.71
CA GLN A 131 -13.93 8.81 3.56
C GLN A 131 -14.91 8.61 4.71
N ALA A 132 -15.95 7.79 4.52
CA ALA A 132 -16.95 7.47 5.54
C ALA A 132 -16.33 6.97 6.86
N LYS A 133 -15.16 6.33 6.83
CA LYS A 133 -14.45 5.87 8.04
C LYS A 133 -14.01 6.99 8.98
N TYR A 134 -13.91 8.21 8.47
CA TYR A 134 -13.42 9.37 9.23
C TYR A 134 -14.56 10.21 9.84
N ASN A 135 -15.84 9.86 9.60
CA ASN A 135 -17.01 10.55 10.14
C ASN A 135 -16.94 12.09 10.03
N SER A 136 -16.40 12.57 8.91
CA SER A 136 -16.03 13.97 8.70
C SER A 136 -17.19 14.86 8.23
N ASN A 137 -18.45 14.43 8.35
CA ASN A 137 -19.63 15.19 7.92
C ASN A 137 -19.49 15.83 6.51
N GLY A 138 -18.83 15.14 5.57
CA GLY A 138 -18.59 15.63 4.20
C GLY A 138 -17.44 16.63 4.00
N ASN A 139 -16.74 17.09 5.05
CA ASN A 139 -15.67 18.10 4.93
C ASN A 139 -14.24 17.53 4.82
N PHE A 140 -14.08 16.20 4.67
CA PHE A 140 -12.77 15.54 4.70
C PHE A 140 -11.75 16.16 3.73
N THR A 141 -12.17 16.36 2.48
CA THR A 141 -11.30 16.86 1.41
C THR A 141 -10.90 18.32 1.64
N SER A 142 -11.79 19.15 2.19
CA SER A 142 -11.47 20.55 2.48
C SER A 142 -10.45 20.66 3.62
N VAL A 143 -10.63 19.91 4.70
CA VAL A 143 -9.69 19.87 5.83
C VAL A 143 -8.29 19.42 5.37
N LEU A 144 -8.21 18.38 4.53
CA LEU A 144 -6.92 17.95 3.97
C LEU A 144 -6.26 19.02 3.09
N SER A 145 -7.04 19.73 2.28
CA SER A 145 -6.56 20.83 1.45
C SER A 145 -6.02 21.99 2.30
N GLU A 146 -6.72 22.35 3.38
CA GLU A 146 -6.30 23.40 4.32
C GLU A 146 -4.99 23.05 5.02
N ILE A 147 -4.85 21.81 5.52
CA ILE A 147 -3.61 21.34 6.14
C ILE A 147 -2.46 21.39 5.13
N PHE A 148 -2.70 20.95 3.90
CA PHE A 148 -1.68 21.01 2.85
C PHE A 148 -1.26 22.46 2.54
N GLN A 149 -2.20 23.40 2.47
CA GLN A 149 -1.91 24.81 2.25
C GLN A 149 -1.07 25.41 3.39
N GLN A 150 -1.34 25.03 4.64
CA GLN A 150 -0.54 25.47 5.79
C GLN A 150 0.89 24.91 5.75
N LEU A 151 1.07 23.67 5.27
CA LEU A 151 2.39 23.04 5.11
C LEU A 151 3.15 23.50 3.87
N ALA A 152 2.44 24.00 2.85
CA ALA A 152 3.01 24.32 1.55
C ALA A 152 4.19 25.30 1.61
N PRO A 153 4.18 26.41 2.40
CA PRO A 153 5.31 27.32 2.49
C PRO A 153 6.58 26.62 2.98
N LEU A 154 6.47 25.79 4.02
CA LEU A 154 7.62 25.02 4.54
C LEU A 154 8.12 24.00 3.51
N TYR A 155 7.21 23.26 2.88
CA TYR A 155 7.55 22.29 1.84
C TYR A 155 8.24 22.97 0.65
N GLN A 156 7.79 24.14 0.23
CA GLN A 156 8.39 24.88 -0.89
C GLN A 156 9.81 25.35 -0.57
N GLN A 157 10.08 25.81 0.65
CA GLN A 157 11.44 26.16 1.09
C GLN A 157 12.34 24.93 1.11
N LEU A 158 11.87 23.81 1.68
CA LEU A 158 12.60 22.55 1.70
C LEU A 158 12.88 22.04 0.27
N HIS A 159 11.86 22.02 -0.59
CA HIS A 159 11.97 21.63 -1.99
C HIS A 159 12.97 22.51 -2.75
N ALA A 160 12.91 23.84 -2.59
CA ALA A 160 13.84 24.75 -3.24
C ALA A 160 15.29 24.53 -2.78
N TYR A 161 15.50 24.32 -1.48
CA TYR A 161 16.81 24.02 -0.90
C TYR A 161 17.37 22.69 -1.43
N VAL A 162 16.57 21.62 -1.38
CA VAL A 162 16.94 20.29 -1.88
C VAL A 162 17.25 20.35 -3.38
N ARG A 163 16.39 21.00 -4.18
CA ARG A 163 16.63 21.19 -5.62
C ARG A 163 17.96 21.86 -5.89
N ARG A 164 18.29 22.93 -5.15
CA ARG A 164 19.58 23.62 -5.28
C ARG A 164 20.75 22.69 -4.97
N LYS A 165 20.68 21.94 -3.87
CA LYS A 165 21.74 21.00 -3.47
C LYS A 165 21.92 19.84 -4.45
N LEU A 166 20.83 19.26 -4.94
CA LEU A 166 20.90 18.25 -5.99
C LEU A 166 21.46 18.83 -7.28
N ARG A 167 21.13 20.08 -7.62
CA ARG A 167 21.70 20.75 -8.80
C ARG A 167 23.20 21.01 -8.67
N GLU A 168 23.70 21.34 -7.48
CA GLU A 168 25.13 21.42 -7.19
C GLU A 168 25.83 20.06 -7.46
N GLN A 169 25.18 18.95 -7.13
CA GLN A 169 25.72 17.59 -7.31
C GLN A 169 25.62 17.05 -8.74
N TYR A 170 24.45 17.20 -9.38
CA TYR A 170 24.13 16.58 -10.68
C TYR A 170 24.28 17.54 -11.86
N GLY A 171 24.56 18.81 -11.61
CA GLY A 171 24.76 19.81 -12.64
C GLY A 171 23.46 20.40 -13.22
N GLU A 172 23.65 21.47 -13.99
CA GLU A 172 22.55 22.29 -14.52
C GLU A 172 21.78 21.62 -15.67
N THR A 173 22.45 20.71 -16.38
CA THR A 173 21.89 19.93 -17.51
C THR A 173 20.80 18.97 -17.05
N HIS A 174 20.90 18.45 -15.83
CA HIS A 174 19.97 17.48 -15.27
C HIS A 174 18.88 18.13 -14.39
N ILE A 175 19.18 19.26 -13.74
CA ILE A 175 18.26 19.89 -12.79
C ILE A 175 18.09 21.38 -13.09
N SER A 176 16.89 21.73 -13.55
CA SER A 176 16.48 23.11 -13.75
C SER A 176 16.43 23.89 -12.43
N ARG A 177 16.87 25.14 -12.46
CA ARG A 177 16.78 26.05 -11.29
C ARG A 177 15.35 26.34 -10.86
N LYS A 178 14.40 26.33 -11.81
CA LYS A 178 12.99 26.70 -11.58
C LYS A 178 12.02 25.53 -11.73
N GLY A 179 12.43 24.45 -12.40
CA GLY A 179 11.60 23.27 -12.64
C GLY A 179 11.46 22.31 -11.44
N PRO A 180 10.65 21.26 -11.56
CA PRO A 180 10.53 20.23 -10.53
C PRO A 180 11.83 19.41 -10.40
N ILE A 181 11.99 18.72 -9.27
CA ILE A 181 13.09 17.78 -9.06
C ILE A 181 12.81 16.47 -9.82
N PRO A 182 13.78 15.90 -10.55
CA PRO A 182 13.62 14.58 -11.15
C PRO A 182 13.33 13.50 -10.08
N ALA A 183 12.22 12.77 -10.23
CA ALA A 183 11.68 11.88 -9.20
C ALA A 183 12.58 10.69 -8.81
N HIS A 184 13.59 10.36 -9.62
CA HIS A 184 14.53 9.28 -9.37
C HIS A 184 15.72 9.68 -8.48
N LEU A 185 15.84 10.97 -8.12
CA LEU A 185 16.97 11.50 -7.34
C LEU A 185 16.66 11.71 -5.86
N LEU A 186 15.53 11.19 -5.38
CA LEU A 186 15.00 11.48 -4.04
C LEU A 186 15.26 10.36 -3.02
N GLY A 187 16.22 9.47 -3.28
CA GLY A 187 16.63 8.43 -2.33
C GLY A 187 15.64 7.26 -2.19
N SER A 188 14.52 7.28 -2.90
CA SER A 188 13.49 6.24 -2.86
C SER A 188 12.82 6.04 -4.21
N MET A 189 12.27 4.85 -4.45
CA MET A 189 11.62 4.49 -5.71
C MET A 189 10.43 5.41 -6.08
N TRP A 190 9.80 6.02 -5.09
CA TRP A 190 8.61 6.86 -5.25
C TRP A 190 8.79 8.31 -4.81
N GLY A 191 9.94 8.68 -4.23
CA GLY A 191 10.16 10.04 -3.71
C GLY A 191 9.30 10.40 -2.50
N GLN A 192 8.75 9.40 -1.79
CA GLN A 192 7.86 9.59 -0.64
C GLN A 192 8.58 10.05 0.64
N ARG A 193 9.89 9.76 0.72
CA ARG A 193 10.80 10.16 1.81
C ARG A 193 12.15 10.47 1.21
N TRP A 194 12.80 11.52 1.71
CA TRP A 194 14.08 12.05 1.20
C TRP A 194 15.22 11.91 2.22
N GLU A 195 15.05 11.05 3.23
CA GLU A 195 16.05 10.80 4.28
C GLU A 195 17.36 10.24 3.70
N ASP A 196 17.28 9.37 2.70
CA ASP A 196 18.45 8.69 2.13
C ASP A 196 19.34 9.62 1.27
N ILE A 197 18.86 10.82 0.93
CA ILE A 197 19.68 11.88 0.28
C ILE A 197 20.24 12.90 1.28
N TYR A 198 20.02 12.72 2.58
CA TYR A 198 20.55 13.61 3.61
C TYR A 198 22.05 13.92 3.46
N PRO A 199 22.94 12.96 3.11
CA PRO A 199 24.35 13.28 2.86
C PRO A 199 24.60 14.33 1.76
N LEU A 200 23.71 14.45 0.77
CA LEU A 200 23.82 15.42 -0.32
C LEU A 200 23.29 16.81 0.06
N VAL A 201 22.30 16.84 0.96
CA VAL A 201 21.56 18.06 1.31
C VAL A 201 21.87 18.54 2.72
N LYS A 202 22.93 18.01 3.34
CA LYS A 202 23.32 18.37 4.70
C LYS A 202 23.69 19.85 4.79
N PRO A 203 23.03 20.66 5.64
CA PRO A 203 23.33 22.10 5.75
C PRO A 203 24.75 22.40 6.21
N TYR A 204 25.26 21.61 7.16
CA TYR A 204 26.59 21.75 7.73
C TYR A 204 27.37 20.44 7.58
N PRO A 205 28.06 20.20 6.44
CA PRO A 205 28.69 18.91 6.14
C PRO A 205 29.69 18.44 7.20
N LEU A 206 30.42 19.38 7.80
CA LEU A 206 31.47 19.13 8.79
C LEU A 206 30.94 18.77 10.19
N LYS A 207 29.65 18.96 10.47
CA LYS A 207 29.07 18.58 11.76
C LYS A 207 28.63 17.12 11.69
N PRO A 208 29.02 16.23 12.62
CA PRO A 208 28.58 14.85 12.59
C PRO A 208 27.05 14.78 12.73
N SER A 209 26.44 13.82 12.03
CA SER A 209 25.04 13.45 12.24
C SER A 209 24.97 12.28 13.21
N LEU A 210 23.88 12.18 13.97
CA LEU A 210 23.64 11.03 14.83
C LEU A 210 23.28 9.82 13.96
N ASP A 211 24.25 8.94 13.71
CA ASP A 211 24.03 7.60 13.17
C ASP A 211 24.54 6.58 14.19
N ILE A 212 23.60 5.87 14.81
CA ILE A 212 23.90 4.88 15.85
C ILE A 212 24.13 3.47 15.29
N THR A 213 24.11 3.29 13.97
CA THR A 213 24.18 1.95 13.35
C THR A 213 25.45 1.19 13.72
N GLN A 214 26.61 1.86 13.73
CA GLN A 214 27.88 1.22 14.08
C GLN A 214 27.94 0.89 15.57
N GLU A 215 27.39 1.77 16.40
CA GLU A 215 27.33 1.56 17.85
C GLU A 215 26.41 0.39 18.22
N MET A 216 25.25 0.28 17.57
CA MET A 216 24.35 -0.87 17.71
C MET A 216 25.07 -2.19 17.36
N LYS A 217 25.87 -2.20 16.29
CA LYS A 217 26.66 -3.38 15.91
C LYS A 217 27.76 -3.70 16.93
N ALA A 218 28.50 -2.68 17.39
CA ALA A 218 29.55 -2.82 18.38
C ALA A 218 29.02 -3.39 19.70
N GLN A 219 27.81 -2.98 20.11
CA GLN A 219 27.12 -3.49 21.29
C GLN A 219 26.34 -4.79 21.06
N GLY A 220 26.47 -5.42 19.87
CA GLY A 220 25.83 -6.70 19.57
C GLY A 220 24.29 -6.67 19.54
N TYR A 221 23.69 -5.57 19.08
CA TYR A 221 22.23 -5.49 18.95
C TYR A 221 21.71 -6.53 17.96
N THR A 222 20.77 -7.35 18.43
CA THR A 222 20.01 -8.28 17.59
C THR A 222 18.67 -7.67 17.21
N VAL A 223 18.04 -8.19 16.15
CA VAL A 223 16.67 -7.78 15.77
C VAL A 223 15.72 -7.95 16.95
N ARG A 224 15.82 -9.06 17.68
CA ARG A 224 14.99 -9.32 18.86
C ARG A 224 15.18 -8.26 19.95
N LYS A 225 16.43 -7.88 20.26
CA LYS A 225 16.73 -6.81 21.24
C LYS A 225 16.09 -5.47 20.83
N MET A 226 16.04 -5.16 19.54
CA MET A 226 15.37 -3.95 19.05
C MET A 226 13.87 -3.95 19.35
N PHE A 227 13.20 -5.10 19.20
CA PHE A 227 11.79 -5.23 19.56
C PHE A 227 11.59 -5.21 21.08
N GLU A 228 12.47 -5.84 21.86
CA GLU A 228 12.39 -5.84 23.34
C GLU A 228 12.52 -4.43 23.90
N LEU A 229 13.42 -3.62 23.34
CA LEU A 229 13.54 -2.20 23.71
C LEU A 229 12.30 -1.39 23.35
N ALA A 230 11.62 -1.72 22.24
CA ALA A 230 10.36 -1.07 21.88
C ALA A 230 9.23 -1.47 22.85
N ASP A 231 9.15 -2.75 23.24
CA ASP A 231 8.20 -3.25 24.25
C ASP A 231 8.42 -2.56 25.60
N ASP A 232 9.67 -2.49 26.06
CA ASP A 232 10.01 -1.81 27.32
C ASP A 232 9.71 -0.31 27.27
N PHE A 233 9.86 0.34 26.12
CA PHE A 233 9.43 1.73 25.94
C PHE A 233 7.91 1.88 26.17
N PHE A 234 7.10 1.01 25.56
CA PHE A 234 5.65 1.06 25.76
C PHE A 234 5.24 0.73 27.21
N VAL A 235 5.89 -0.25 27.83
CA VAL A 235 5.69 -0.58 29.25
C VAL A 235 6.07 0.59 30.16
N SER A 236 7.12 1.35 29.84
CA SER A 236 7.51 2.54 30.60
C SER A 236 6.44 3.65 30.58
N LEU A 237 5.58 3.65 29.56
CA LEU A 237 4.41 4.51 29.44
C LEU A 237 3.14 3.89 30.06
N ASN A 238 3.29 2.84 30.87
CA ASN A 238 2.19 2.09 31.49
C ASN A 238 1.23 1.45 30.47
N MET A 239 1.73 1.09 29.27
CA MET A 239 0.97 0.33 28.28
C MET A 239 1.17 -1.18 28.44
N THR A 240 0.30 -1.96 27.81
CA THR A 240 0.31 -3.42 27.90
C THR A 240 1.56 -4.02 27.24
N ARG A 241 2.28 -4.87 27.99
CA ARG A 241 3.40 -5.66 27.48
C ARG A 241 2.96 -6.62 26.37
N LEU A 242 3.80 -6.83 25.37
CA LEU A 242 3.52 -7.79 24.30
C LEU A 242 3.37 -9.23 24.83
N PRO A 243 2.34 -9.98 24.38
CA PRO A 243 2.09 -11.34 24.87
C PRO A 243 3.15 -12.33 24.38
N THR A 244 3.33 -13.43 25.09
CA THR A 244 4.28 -14.50 24.71
C THR A 244 4.02 -15.07 23.31
N SER A 245 2.75 -15.06 22.85
CA SER A 245 2.35 -15.46 21.50
C SER A 245 3.03 -14.63 20.42
N PHE A 246 3.17 -13.30 20.62
CA PHE A 246 3.84 -12.40 19.69
C PHE A 246 5.29 -12.84 19.45
N TRP A 247 6.07 -12.99 20.52
CA TRP A 247 7.48 -13.38 20.45
C TRP A 247 7.72 -14.75 19.81
N ARG A 248 6.78 -15.67 19.99
CA ARG A 248 6.87 -17.03 19.44
C ARG A 248 6.45 -17.09 17.97
N ASN A 249 5.45 -16.30 17.57
CA ASN A 249 4.75 -16.48 16.30
C ASN A 249 5.11 -15.41 15.25
N SER A 250 5.68 -14.26 15.65
CA SER A 250 6.09 -13.19 14.73
C SER A 250 7.31 -13.55 13.89
N LEU A 251 7.37 -13.00 12.67
CA LEU A 251 8.48 -13.16 11.75
C LEU A 251 9.38 -11.92 11.80
N PHE A 252 10.36 -11.93 12.69
CA PHE A 252 11.28 -10.79 12.87
C PHE A 252 12.36 -10.67 11.80
N VAL A 253 12.81 -11.81 11.25
CA VAL A 253 13.92 -11.89 10.30
C VAL A 253 13.45 -12.56 9.03
N ARG A 254 13.98 -12.12 7.89
CA ARG A 254 13.68 -12.74 6.60
C ARG A 254 14.11 -14.22 6.62
N PRO A 255 13.20 -15.16 6.35
CA PRO A 255 13.53 -16.58 6.30
C PRO A 255 14.38 -16.90 5.07
N SER A 256 15.31 -17.86 5.21
CA SER A 256 16.14 -18.36 4.11
C SER A 256 15.48 -19.48 3.31
N ASP A 257 14.52 -20.18 3.92
CA ASP A 257 13.83 -21.36 3.37
C ASP A 257 12.66 -21.03 2.44
N ARG A 258 12.14 -19.79 2.46
CA ARG A 258 10.93 -19.42 1.71
C ARG A 258 10.90 -17.95 1.28
N LYS A 259 10.12 -17.68 0.22
CA LYS A 259 9.83 -16.32 -0.24
C LYS A 259 8.70 -15.72 0.60
N VAL A 260 8.90 -14.48 1.07
CA VAL A 260 7.90 -13.73 1.86
C VAL A 260 7.82 -12.28 1.40
N LEU A 261 6.66 -11.65 1.62
CA LEU A 261 6.50 -10.20 1.44
C LEU A 261 7.23 -9.49 2.60
N CYS A 262 8.32 -8.80 2.30
CA CYS A 262 9.19 -8.19 3.31
C CYS A 262 8.76 -6.76 3.73
N GLN A 263 7.58 -6.29 3.32
CA GLN A 263 7.07 -5.00 3.76
C GLN A 263 6.60 -5.14 5.21
N ALA A 264 7.09 -4.26 6.09
CA ALA A 264 6.69 -4.26 7.50
C ALA A 264 5.16 -4.13 7.62
N SER A 265 4.56 -5.00 8.42
CA SER A 265 3.13 -5.04 8.71
C SER A 265 2.93 -5.55 10.14
N ALA A 266 1.81 -5.17 10.75
CA ALA A 266 1.36 -5.67 12.04
C ALA A 266 -0.02 -6.32 11.85
N TRP A 267 -0.21 -7.49 12.44
CA TRP A 267 -1.40 -8.32 12.21
C TRP A 267 -2.15 -8.58 13.51
N ASP A 268 -3.45 -8.30 13.48
CA ASP A 268 -4.41 -8.75 14.50
C ASP A 268 -5.18 -9.95 13.94
N PHE A 269 -5.14 -11.07 14.65
CA PHE A 269 -5.88 -12.29 14.28
C PHE A 269 -7.32 -12.29 14.82
N CYS A 270 -7.81 -11.15 15.30
CA CYS A 270 -9.18 -10.87 15.70
C CYS A 270 -9.71 -11.78 16.83
N ASN A 271 -8.82 -12.30 17.67
CA ASN A 271 -9.18 -13.15 18.82
C ASN A 271 -8.81 -12.53 20.17
N GLY A 272 -8.31 -11.29 20.18
CA GLY A 272 -7.89 -10.56 21.38
C GLY A 272 -6.62 -11.09 22.04
N LYS A 273 -5.88 -12.02 21.40
CA LYS A 273 -4.76 -12.76 22.01
C LYS A 273 -3.55 -12.95 21.10
N ASP A 274 -3.76 -13.11 19.79
CA ASP A 274 -2.71 -13.38 18.81
C ASP A 274 -2.50 -12.14 17.94
N TYR A 275 -1.36 -11.50 18.15
CA TYR A 275 -0.88 -10.34 17.42
C TYR A 275 0.51 -10.67 16.90
N ARG A 276 0.85 -10.23 15.68
CA ARG A 276 2.15 -10.56 15.05
C ARG A 276 2.79 -9.44 14.27
#